data_AF-A0AAD1RQG2-F1
#
_entry.id   AF-A0AAD1RQG2-F1
#
_cell.length_a   1.000
_cell.length_b   1.000
_cell.length_c   1.000
_cell.angle_alpha   90.00
_cell.angle_beta   90.00
_cell.angle_gamma   90.00
#
_symmetry.space_group_name_H-M   'P 1'
#
loop_
_entity.id
_entity.type
_entity.pdbx_description
1 polymer ?
#
loop_
_entity_poly.entity_id
_entity_poly.type
_entity_poly.pdbx_seq_one_letter_code
_entity_poly.pdbx_strand_id
1 'polypeptide(L)' 'MAGAAPVYCVCRQPYDVSRFMIECDICKDWFHSSCVKVEEHQAADIDLYHCPNCEVLHGPSQCC' A
#
# COMPACT_ATOMS: atom_id res chain seq x y z
N MET A 1 -15.24 -9.74 23.78
CA MET A 1 -15.46 -9.16 22.45
C MET A 1 -14.10 -8.85 21.87
N ALA A 2 -13.54 -9.73 21.04
CA ALA A 2 -12.27 -9.41 20.37
C ALA A 2 -12.59 -8.36 19.31
N GLY A 3 -12.42 -7.08 19.65
CA GLY A 3 -12.41 -6.00 18.68
C GLY A 3 -11.20 -6.20 17.79
N ALA A 4 -11.35 -6.98 16.72
CA ALA A 4 -10.31 -7.14 15.74
C ALA A 4 -10.07 -5.75 15.12
N ALA A 5 -8.92 -5.15 15.43
CA ALA A 5 -8.50 -3.93 14.77
C ALA A 5 -8.49 -4.17 13.25
N PRO A 6 -8.89 -3.19 12.44
CA PRO A 6 -8.86 -3.34 10.99
C PRO A 6 -7.42 -3.66 10.56
N VAL A 7 -7.29 -4.71 9.75
CA VAL A 7 -6.01 -5.17 9.22
C VAL A 7 -5.87 -4.73 7.77
N TYR A 8 -4.65 -4.36 7.40
CA TYR A 8 -4.31 -3.84 6.10
C TYR A 8 -3.15 -4.62 5.51
N CYS A 9 -2.82 -4.31 4.26
CA CYS A 9 -1.69 -4.85 3.53
C CYS A 9 -1.79 -6.37 3.30
N VAL A 10 -0.88 -6.89 2.47
CA VAL A 10 -0.74 -8.34 2.23
C VAL A 10 -0.33 -9.11 3.49
N CYS A 11 0.28 -8.45 4.47
CA CYS A 11 0.69 -9.06 5.74
C CYS A 11 -0.45 -9.18 6.76
N ARG A 12 -1.64 -8.62 6.48
CA ARG A 12 -2.82 -8.66 7.37
C ARG A 12 -2.50 -8.20 8.80
N GLN A 13 -1.75 -7.11 8.92
CA GLN A 13 -1.39 -6.49 10.19
C GLN A 13 -2.22 -5.23 10.44
N PRO A 14 -2.48 -4.87 11.70
CA PRO A 14 -3.15 -3.61 12.03
C PRO A 14 -2.31 -2.42 11.62
N TYR A 15 -2.95 -1.25 11.51
CA TYR A 15 -2.27 0.02 11.24
C TYR A 15 -1.20 0.33 12.30
N ASP A 16 -0.02 0.72 11.83
CA ASP A 16 1.13 1.06 12.66
C ASP A 16 1.71 2.41 12.20
N VAL A 17 1.66 3.42 13.08
CA VAL A 17 2.15 4.78 12.81
C VAL A 17 3.66 4.86 12.57
N SER A 18 4.42 3.84 12.99
CA SER A 18 5.88 3.80 12.81
C SER A 18 6.29 3.28 11.43
N ARG A 19 5.34 2.70 10.68
CA ARG A 19 5.60 2.10 9.37
C ARG A 19 4.94 2.92 8.29
N PHE A 20 5.73 3.35 7.31
CA PHE A 20 5.19 4.05 6.17
C PHE A 20 4.25 3.14 5.36
N MET A 21 3.07 3.67 5.03
CA MET A 21 2.07 2.98 4.22
C MET A 21 1.67 3.85 3.03
N ILE A 22 1.39 3.19 1.91
CA ILE A 22 0.90 3.81 0.68
C ILE A 22 -0.46 3.21 0.30
N GLU A 23 -1.41 4.06 -0.10
CA GLU A 23 -2.75 3.64 -0.50
C GLU A 23 -2.76 3.28 -1.98
N CYS A 24 -3.36 2.15 -2.35
CA CYS A 24 -3.53 1.79 -3.75
C CYS A 24 -4.78 2.46 -4.35
N ASP A 25 -4.63 3.13 -5.49
CA ASP A 25 -5.71 3.85 -6.14
C ASP A 25 -6.82 2.97 -6.71
N ILE A 26 -6.54 1.71 -6.98
CA ILE A 26 -7.48 0.77 -7.56
C ILE A 26 -8.32 0.07 -6.50
N CYS A 27 -7.67 -0.58 -5.52
CA CYS A 27 -8.38 -1.36 -4.50
C CYS A 27 -8.68 -0.55 -3.23
N LYS A 28 -8.16 0.67 -3.10
CA LYS A 28 -8.31 1.55 -1.92
C LYS A 28 -7.89 0.88 -0.60
N ASP A 29 -6.94 -0.05 -0.68
CA ASP A 29 -6.31 -0.71 0.45
C ASP A 29 -4.91 -0.12 0.71
N TRP A 30 -4.44 -0.26 1.94
CA TRP A 30 -3.18 0.33 2.42
C TRP A 30 -2.09 -0.72 2.52
N PHE A 31 -0.91 -0.38 2.00
CA PHE A 31 0.22 -1.31 1.94
C PHE A 31 1.44 -0.70 2.61
N HIS A 32 2.10 -1.46 3.48
CA HIS A 32 3.40 -1.05 4.00
C HIS A 32 4.41 -1.00 2.85
N SER A 33 5.14 0.12 2.71
CA SER A 33 6.18 0.30 1.69
C SER A 33 7.18 -0.86 1.67
N SER A 34 7.63 -1.27 2.87
CA SER A 34 8.45 -2.47 3.10
C SER A 34 7.87 -3.78 2.57
N CYS A 35 6.55 -3.97 2.61
CA CYS A 35 5.90 -5.20 2.13
C CYS A 35 5.77 -5.25 0.61
N VAL A 36 5.66 -4.09 -0.04
CA VAL A 36 5.51 -3.96 -1.50
C VAL A 36 6.78 -3.50 -2.21
N LYS A 37 7.90 -3.38 -1.47
CA LYS A 37 9.22 -2.95 -1.97
C LYS A 37 9.17 -1.58 -2.67
N VAL A 38 8.38 -0.68 -2.11
CA VAL A 38 8.38 0.73 -2.50
C VAL A 38 9.29 1.44 -1.51
N GLU A 39 10.30 2.14 -1.98
CA GLU A 39 11.14 2.99 -1.13
C GLU A 39 10.35 4.26 -0.76
N GLU A 40 10.57 4.82 0.43
CA GLU A 40 9.83 6.01 0.89
C GLU A 40 10.02 7.22 -0.05
N HIS A 41 11.21 7.37 -0.63
CA HIS A 41 11.47 8.42 -1.61
C HIS A 41 10.67 8.19 -2.90
N GLN A 42 10.52 6.94 -3.34
CA GLN A 42 9.77 6.62 -4.55
C GLN A 42 8.27 6.83 -4.32
N ALA A 43 7.77 6.54 -3.11
CA ALA A 43 6.40 6.83 -2.74
C ALA A 43 6.06 8.33 -2.84
N ALA A 44 7.03 9.23 -2.63
CA ALA A 44 6.83 10.66 -2.78
C ALA A 44 6.71 11.11 -4.25
N ASP A 45 7.28 10.34 -5.18
CA ASP A 45 7.25 10.61 -6.63
C ASP A 45 6.09 9.89 -7.36
N ILE A 46 5.36 9.01 -6.65
CA ILE A 46 4.22 8.27 -7.21
C ILE A 46 2.94 9.08 -6.99
N ASP A 47 2.34 9.54 -8.08
CA ASP A 47 1.03 10.21 -8.06
C ASP A 47 -0.11 9.21 -7.88
N LEU A 48 -0.04 8.07 -8.59
CA LEU A 48 -1.06 7.02 -8.53
C LEU A 48 -0.41 5.66 -8.25
N TYR A 49 -0.62 5.15 -7.04
CA TYR A 49 -0.02 3.89 -6.62
C TYR A 49 -0.89 2.69 -6.95
N HIS A 50 -0.32 1.71 -7.66
CA HIS A 50 -0.93 0.43 -7.93
C HIS A 50 -0.20 -0.67 -7.15
N CYS A 51 -0.92 -1.39 -6.29
CA CYS A 51 -0.34 -2.53 -5.58
C CYS A 51 0.00 -3.67 -6.56
N PRO A 52 0.89 -4.62 -6.20
CA PRO A 52 1.34 -5.68 -7.11
C PRO A 52 0.19 -6.51 -7.72
N ASN A 53 -0.93 -6.64 -7.02
CA ASN A 53 -2.11 -7.34 -7.54
C ASN A 53 -2.89 -6.50 -8.56
N CYS A 54 -3.03 -5.20 -8.30
CA CYS A 54 -3.73 -4.28 -9.20
C CYS A 54 -2.88 -3.95 -10.43
N GLU A 55 -1.56 -3.93 -10.28
CA GLU A 55 -0.62 -3.67 -11.38
C GLU A 55 -0.78 -4.66 -12.54
N VAL A 56 -1.05 -5.93 -12.23
CA VAL A 56 -1.28 -6.99 -13.25
C VAL A 56 -2.51 -6.69 -14.13
N LEU A 57 -3.53 -6.02 -13.59
CA LEU A 57 -4.80 -5.78 -14.28
C LEU A 57 -4.93 -4.35 -14.82
N HIS A 58 -4.35 -3.37 -14.12
CA HIS A 58 -4.51 -1.94 -14.39
C HIS A 58 -3.23 -1.25 -14.89
N GLY A 59 -2.11 -1.98 -14.96
CA GLY A 59 -0.80 -1.45 -15.34
C GLY A 59 0.00 -0.90 -14.14
N PRO A 60 1.26 -0.49 -14.35
CA PRO A 60 2.15 -0.05 -13.28
C PRO A 60 1.66 1.23 -12.58
N SER A 61 2.25 1.51 -11.41
CA SER A 61 2.07 2.78 -10.71
C SER A 61 2.51 3.95 -11.60
N GLN A 62 1.77 5.06 -11.57
CA GLN A 62 2.09 6.24 -12.37
C GLN A 62 2.88 7.23 -11.51
N CYS A 63 4.06 7.60 -12.00
CA CYS A 63 4.87 8.67 -11.43
C CYS A 63 4.53 10.01 -12.12
N CYS A 64 4.82 11.11 -11.43
CA CYS A 64 4.73 12.46 -11.99
C CYS A 64 5.78 12.73 -13.09
#